data_AF-A0A7C3MIX8-F1
#
_entry.id   AF-A0A7C3MIX8-F1
#
_cell.length_a   1.000
_cell.length_b   1.000
_cell.length_c   1.000
_cell.angle_alpha   90.00
_cell.angle_beta   90.00
_cell.angle_gamma   90.00
#
_symmetry.space_group_name_H-M   'P 1'
#
loop_
_entity.id
_entity.type
_entity.pdbx_description
1 polymer ?
#
loop_
_entity_poly.entity_id
_entity_poly.type
_entity_poly.pdbx_seq_one_letter_code
_entity_poly.pdbx_strand_id
1 'polypeptide(L)'
;MRKIILIILFISLIIVTLAFLLTKEDISIRLYIYNPQKQALESKDINIKLTRLEKYFIKEKIYKEAINNLISYSDNNIYHLPIPKGTKILNISVKNNIAYIDFSDELRKNHPGGSLGEMLTVYSIVDTLTEFPEIKKVQILISGAVVETLVGHMDLTSPLERDLSLVK
;
A
#
# COMPACT_ATOMS: atom_id res chain seq x y z
N MET A 1 27.86 13.55 -43.38
CA MET A 1 26.85 14.54 -42.93
C MET A 1 25.53 13.88 -42.48
N ARG A 2 24.78 13.17 -43.33
CA ARG A 2 23.49 12.53 -42.95
C ARG A 2 23.55 11.62 -41.71
N LYS A 3 24.57 10.77 -41.56
CA LYS A 3 24.74 9.88 -40.39
C LYS A 3 24.90 10.63 -39.06
N ILE A 4 25.62 11.76 -39.05
CA ILE A 4 25.86 12.56 -37.83
C ILE A 4 24.56 13.21 -37.36
N ILE A 5 23.77 13.75 -38.30
CA ILE A 5 22.47 14.36 -38.00
C ILE A 5 21.51 13.34 -37.38
N LEU A 6 21.45 12.12 -37.94
CA LEU A 6 20.61 11.05 -37.39
C LEU A 6 21.01 10.66 -35.97
N ILE A 7 22.31 10.61 -35.67
CA ILE A 7 22.80 10.32 -34.31
C ILE A 7 22.37 11.42 -33.33
N ILE A 8 22.52 12.69 -33.71
CA ILE A 8 22.12 13.82 -32.86
C ILE A 8 20.61 13.80 -32.59
N LEU A 9 19.79 13.55 -33.61
CA LEU A 9 18.34 13.44 -33.45
C LEU A 9 17.95 12.29 -32.51
N PHE A 10 18.63 11.15 -32.63
CA PHE A 10 18.40 10.00 -31.77
C PHE A 10 18.77 10.30 -30.31
N ILE A 11 19.91 10.92 -30.05
CA ILE A 11 20.34 11.33 -28.71
C ILE A 11 19.36 12.36 -28.12
N SER A 12 18.94 13.34 -28.91
CA SER A 12 17.96 14.34 -28.50
C SER A 12 16.64 13.68 -28.08
N LEU A 13 16.16 12.71 -28.86
CA LEU A 13 14.95 11.96 -28.52
C LEU A 13 15.10 11.21 -27.19
N ILE A 14 16.24 10.53 -26.97
CA ILE A 14 16.51 9.84 -25.71
C ILE A 14 16.46 10.82 -24.54
N ILE A 15 17.11 11.98 -24.65
CA ILE A 15 17.14 12.99 -23.58
C ILE A 15 15.71 13.48 -23.27
N VAL A 16 14.90 13.76 -24.29
CA VAL A 16 13.51 14.19 -24.10
C VAL A 16 12.68 13.11 -23.41
N THR A 17 12.80 11.85 -23.85
CA THR A 17 12.07 10.73 -23.22
C THR A 17 12.51 10.49 -21.77
N LEU A 18 13.81 10.61 -21.49
CA LEU A 18 14.33 10.46 -20.13
C LEU A 18 13.86 11.60 -19.23
N ALA A 19 13.94 12.85 -19.70
CA ALA A 19 13.43 14.01 -18.97
C ALA A 19 11.94 13.86 -18.67
N PHE A 20 11.16 13.39 -19.64
CA PHE A 20 9.74 13.09 -19.45
C PHE A 20 9.50 12.02 -18.39
N LEU A 21 10.24 10.91 -18.41
CA LEU A 21 10.13 9.85 -17.40
C LEU A 21 10.51 10.31 -15.99
N LEU A 22 11.42 11.27 -15.86
CA LEU A 22 11.85 11.85 -14.59
C LEU A 22 10.90 12.94 -14.04
N THR A 23 9.89 13.36 -14.80
CA THR A 23 8.90 14.32 -14.29
C THR A 23 8.08 13.72 -13.15
N LYS A 24 7.84 14.53 -12.10
CA LYS A 24 6.99 14.15 -10.96
C LYS A 24 5.52 14.46 -11.23
N GLU A 25 4.64 13.62 -10.72
CA GLU A 25 3.19 13.74 -10.76
C GLU A 25 2.62 13.45 -9.36
N ASP A 26 1.57 14.17 -8.98
CA ASP A 26 0.77 13.86 -7.80
C ASP A 26 -0.23 12.76 -8.14
N ILE A 27 -0.13 11.63 -7.46
CA ILE A 27 -1.06 10.51 -7.60
C ILE A 27 -1.96 10.51 -6.37
N SER A 28 -3.26 10.69 -6.60
CA SER A 28 -4.24 10.61 -5.53
C SER A 28 -4.58 9.15 -5.22
N ILE A 29 -4.49 8.78 -3.95
CA ILE A 29 -4.76 7.43 -3.46
C ILE A 29 -5.65 7.55 -2.23
N ARG A 30 -6.68 6.71 -2.17
CA ARG A 30 -7.55 6.61 -1.01
C ARG A 30 -6.96 5.65 0.00
N LEU A 31 -6.86 6.09 1.24
CA LEU A 31 -6.53 5.25 2.40
C LEU A 31 -7.78 4.99 3.23
N TYR A 32 -7.78 3.88 3.97
CA TYR A 32 -8.84 3.54 4.92
C TYR A 32 -8.30 3.62 6.34
N ILE A 33 -8.55 4.75 7.01
CA ILE A 33 -8.02 5.06 8.34
C ILE A 33 -9.06 4.81 9.43
N TYR A 34 -8.63 4.60 10.68
CA TYR A 34 -9.54 4.37 11.80
C TYR A 34 -10.15 5.69 12.29
N ASN A 35 -11.49 5.73 12.37
CA ASN A 35 -12.24 6.78 13.03
C ASN A 35 -12.68 6.30 14.43
N PRO A 36 -12.13 6.88 15.52
CA PRO A 36 -12.45 6.46 16.88
C PRO A 36 -13.86 6.81 17.34
N GLN A 37 -14.48 7.85 16.76
CA GLN A 37 -15.85 8.25 17.13
C GLN A 37 -16.88 7.27 16.56
N LYS A 38 -16.64 6.79 15.33
CA LYS A 38 -17.52 5.83 14.65
C LYS A 38 -17.18 4.37 14.94
N GLN A 39 -16.01 4.11 15.54
CA GLN A 39 -15.42 2.78 15.70
C GLN A 39 -15.41 2.01 14.37
N ALA A 40 -15.02 2.70 13.30
CA ALA A 40 -15.13 2.24 11.92
C ALA A 40 -13.96 2.78 11.09
N LEU A 41 -13.81 2.27 9.87
CA LEU A 41 -12.90 2.86 8.90
C LEU A 41 -13.57 4.07 8.23
N GLU A 42 -12.75 5.04 7.86
CA GLU A 42 -13.16 6.15 6.99
C GLU A 42 -12.15 6.30 5.85
N SER A 43 -12.65 6.69 4.68
CA SER A 43 -11.79 6.94 3.52
C SER A 43 -11.13 8.30 3.60
N LYS A 44 -9.82 8.36 3.34
CA LYS A 44 -9.06 9.60 3.25
C LYS A 44 -8.20 9.60 1.98
N ASP A 45 -8.44 10.56 1.10
CA ASP A 45 -7.60 10.74 -0.08
C ASP A 45 -6.30 11.47 0.30
N ILE A 46 -5.17 10.94 -0.17
CA ILE A 46 -3.84 11.54 -0.05
C ILE A 46 -3.22 11.69 -1.42
N ASN A 47 -2.20 12.55 -1.52
CA ASN A 47 -1.41 12.71 -2.74
C ASN A 47 0.01 12.20 -2.50
N ILE A 48 0.45 11.27 -3.34
CA ILE A 48 1.82 10.75 -3.35
C ILE A 48 2.53 11.28 -4.58
N LYS A 49 3.67 11.97 -4.36
CA LYS A 49 4.52 12.49 -5.44
C LYS A 49 5.48 11.42 -5.93
N LEU A 50 5.28 10.95 -7.16
CA LEU A 50 6.15 9.98 -7.82
C LEU A 50 6.59 10.47 -9.19
N THR A 51 7.74 9.99 -9.66
CA THR A 51 8.12 10.15 -11.06
C THR A 51 7.25 9.27 -11.96
N ARG A 52 7.12 9.65 -13.23
CA ARG A 52 6.44 8.79 -14.23
C ARG A 52 7.11 7.42 -14.33
N LEU A 53 8.45 7.38 -14.25
CA LEU A 53 9.19 6.12 -14.22
C LEU A 53 8.73 5.21 -13.07
N GLU A 54 8.64 5.75 -11.85
CA GLU A 54 8.18 4.99 -10.69
C GLU A 54 6.73 4.53 -10.84
N LYS A 55 5.85 5.42 -11.31
CA LYS A 55 4.44 5.13 -11.55
C LYS A 55 4.24 3.97 -12.54
N TYR A 56 4.99 3.97 -13.64
CA TYR A 56 4.79 3.00 -14.71
C TYR A 56 5.60 1.70 -14.54
N PHE A 57 6.81 1.79 -13.98
CA PHE A 57 7.76 0.68 -13.95
C PHE A 57 8.13 0.18 -12.56
N ILE A 58 7.87 0.95 -11.49
CA ILE A 58 8.25 0.61 -10.11
C ILE A 58 7.02 0.66 -9.21
N LYS A 59 6.01 -0.13 -9.55
CA LYS A 59 4.70 -0.11 -8.87
C LYS A 59 4.78 -0.49 -7.39
N GLU A 60 5.72 -1.34 -7.00
CA GLU A 60 5.95 -1.69 -5.59
C GLU A 60 6.21 -0.46 -4.71
N LYS A 61 6.83 0.58 -5.28
CA LYS A 61 7.07 1.84 -4.56
C LYS A 61 5.75 2.51 -4.19
N ILE A 62 4.80 2.64 -5.11
CA ILE A 62 3.53 3.32 -4.81
C ILE A 62 2.70 2.55 -3.77
N TYR A 63 2.70 1.22 -3.84
CA TYR A 63 1.99 0.39 -2.85
C TYR A 63 2.62 0.55 -1.46
N LYS A 64 3.95 0.52 -1.39
CA LYS A 64 4.70 0.71 -0.14
C LYS A 64 4.47 2.10 0.45
N GLU A 65 4.46 3.14 -0.38
CA GLU A 65 4.16 4.50 0.07
C GLU A 65 2.72 4.65 0.60
N ALA A 66 1.72 4.03 -0.05
CA ALA A 66 0.34 4.05 0.44
C ALA A 66 0.21 3.45 1.84
N ILE A 67 0.81 2.26 2.06
CA ILE A 67 0.77 1.61 3.39
C ILE A 67 1.66 2.34 4.41
N ASN A 68 2.80 2.90 4.02
CA ASN A 68 3.61 3.74 4.92
C ASN A 68 2.82 4.97 5.40
N ASN A 69 2.04 5.59 4.52
CA ASN A 69 1.15 6.69 4.92
C ASN A 69 0.06 6.18 5.89
N LEU A 70 -0.54 5.02 5.63
CA LEU A 70 -1.52 4.39 6.54
C LEU A 70 -0.91 4.11 7.94
N ILE A 71 0.32 3.59 7.99
CA ILE A 71 1.08 3.40 9.24
C ILE A 71 1.28 4.76 9.92
N SER A 72 1.70 5.79 9.18
CA SER A 72 1.91 7.13 9.74
C SER A 72 0.63 7.74 10.31
N TYR A 73 -0.52 7.55 9.66
CA TYR A 73 -1.82 7.96 10.21
C TYR A 73 -2.14 7.24 11.52
N SER A 74 -1.77 5.96 11.63
CA SER A 74 -1.95 5.17 12.85
C SER A 74 -1.02 5.67 13.96
N ASP A 75 0.25 5.89 13.66
CA ASP A 75 1.25 6.39 14.61
C ASP A 75 0.90 7.78 15.17
N ASN A 76 0.31 8.64 14.34
CA ASN A 76 -0.03 10.02 14.69
C ASN A 76 -1.36 10.18 15.44
N ASN A 77 -2.20 9.14 15.51
CA ASN A 77 -3.41 9.19 16.31
C ASN A 77 -3.19 8.54 17.69
N ILE A 78 -3.90 9.06 18.70
CA ILE A 78 -3.75 8.64 20.10
C ILE A 78 -4.11 7.18 20.37
N TYR A 79 -4.79 6.52 19.44
CA TYR A 79 -5.25 5.15 19.57
C TYR A 79 -4.29 4.14 18.96
N HIS A 80 -3.32 4.58 18.15
CA HIS A 80 -2.40 3.70 17.41
C HIS A 80 -3.14 2.61 16.62
N LEU A 81 -4.24 3.02 15.99
CA LEU A 81 -5.14 2.18 15.21
C LEU A 81 -5.32 2.77 13.80
N PRO A 82 -5.59 1.95 12.77
CA PRO A 82 -5.78 0.50 12.86
C PRO A 82 -4.44 -0.27 12.82
N ILE A 83 -3.30 0.37 12.55
CA ILE A 83 -2.00 -0.31 12.47
C ILE A 83 -1.21 -0.17 13.79
N PRO A 84 -0.84 -1.29 14.45
CA PRO A 84 -0.08 -1.24 15.69
C PRO A 84 1.28 -0.54 15.57
N LYS A 85 1.65 0.17 16.64
CA LYS A 85 2.90 0.94 16.71
C LYS A 85 4.12 0.06 16.44
N GLY A 86 5.04 0.59 15.63
CA GLY A 86 6.30 -0.07 15.30
C GLY A 86 6.22 -1.08 14.15
N THR A 87 5.04 -1.28 13.57
CA THR A 87 4.85 -2.08 12.35
C THR A 87 5.71 -1.54 11.21
N LYS A 88 6.40 -2.44 10.50
CA LYS A 88 7.18 -2.12 9.30
C LYS A 88 6.77 -3.01 8.14
N ILE A 89 6.82 -2.45 6.93
CA ILE A 89 6.72 -3.24 5.69
C ILE A 89 8.10 -3.81 5.38
N LEU A 90 8.22 -5.13 5.41
CA LEU A 90 9.43 -5.84 5.02
C LEU A 90 9.50 -5.95 3.49
N ASN A 91 8.40 -6.36 2.87
CA ASN A 91 8.31 -6.50 1.41
C ASN A 91 6.88 -6.29 0.90
N ILE A 92 6.75 -5.94 -0.37
CA ILE A 92 5.47 -5.97 -1.09
C ILE A 92 5.71 -6.36 -2.55
N SER A 93 4.87 -7.26 -3.07
CA SER A 93 4.89 -7.65 -4.49
C SER A 93 3.48 -7.95 -4.98
N VAL A 94 3.25 -7.82 -6.29
CA VAL A 94 1.96 -8.13 -6.90
C VAL A 94 2.14 -9.20 -7.97
N LYS A 95 1.39 -10.30 -7.83
CA LYS A 95 1.37 -11.40 -8.80
C LYS A 95 -0.05 -11.91 -8.98
N ASN A 96 -0.48 -12.08 -10.23
CA ASN A 96 -1.81 -12.59 -10.58
C ASN A 96 -2.95 -11.82 -9.88
N ASN A 97 -2.86 -10.48 -9.87
CA ASN A 97 -3.81 -9.59 -9.20
C ASN A 97 -3.90 -9.73 -7.66
N ILE A 98 -2.94 -10.42 -7.04
CA ILE A 98 -2.83 -10.57 -5.59
C ILE A 98 -1.60 -9.78 -5.11
N ALA A 99 -1.80 -8.87 -4.16
CA ALA A 99 -0.71 -8.23 -3.44
C ALA A 99 -0.28 -9.11 -2.27
N TYR A 100 0.99 -9.49 -2.23
CA TYR A 100 1.61 -10.16 -1.09
C TYR A 100 2.38 -9.10 -0.32
N ILE A 101 1.87 -8.75 0.86
CA ILE A 101 2.48 -7.74 1.72
C ILE A 101 3.00 -8.40 2.99
N ASP A 102 4.31 -8.28 3.20
CA ASP A 102 5.02 -8.85 4.34
C ASP A 102 5.33 -7.76 5.35
N PHE A 103 4.85 -7.98 6.57
CA PHE A 103 5.04 -7.08 7.70
C PHE A 103 5.97 -7.68 8.74
N SER A 104 6.56 -6.80 9.55
CA SER A 104 7.29 -7.21 10.73
C SER A 104 6.36 -7.76 11.82
N ASP A 105 6.92 -8.55 12.74
CA ASP A 105 6.20 -9.19 13.84
C ASP A 105 5.37 -8.24 14.71
N GLU A 106 5.73 -6.96 14.77
CA GLU A 106 5.04 -5.92 15.54
C GLU A 106 3.58 -5.74 15.14
N LEU A 107 3.21 -6.00 13.86
CA LEU A 107 1.81 -5.96 13.42
C LEU A 107 0.94 -6.90 14.26
N ARG A 108 1.51 -8.02 14.70
CA ARG A 108 0.85 -9.02 15.55
C ARG A 108 1.14 -8.79 17.04
N LYS A 109 2.41 -8.66 17.42
CA LYS A 109 2.82 -8.63 18.83
C LYS A 109 2.31 -7.40 19.58
N ASN A 110 2.18 -6.26 18.89
CA ASN A 110 1.71 -5.02 19.49
C ASN A 110 0.22 -4.78 19.21
N HIS A 111 -0.46 -5.75 18.60
CA HIS A 111 -1.87 -5.62 18.26
C HIS A 111 -2.72 -5.52 19.53
N PRO A 112 -3.65 -4.54 19.63
CA PRO A 112 -4.45 -4.33 20.85
C PRO A 112 -5.47 -5.44 21.13
N GLY A 113 -5.64 -6.35 20.17
CA GLY A 113 -6.54 -7.51 20.28
C GLY A 113 -7.98 -7.19 19.88
N GLY A 114 -8.86 -8.16 20.11
CA GLY A 114 -10.30 -8.06 19.87
C GLY A 114 -10.69 -8.23 18.40
N SER A 115 -11.86 -8.85 18.19
CA SER A 115 -12.37 -9.16 16.84
C SER A 115 -12.55 -7.93 15.95
N LEU A 116 -13.14 -6.86 16.47
CA LEU A 116 -13.29 -5.62 15.71
C LEU A 116 -11.93 -4.98 15.39
N GLY A 117 -11.00 -4.96 16.35
CA GLY A 117 -9.66 -4.41 16.13
C GLY A 117 -8.94 -5.14 15.00
N GLU A 118 -8.95 -6.47 15.02
CA GLU A 118 -8.33 -7.29 13.98
C GLU A 118 -8.98 -7.05 12.61
N MET A 119 -10.31 -6.98 12.55
CA MET A 119 -11.03 -6.67 11.32
C MET A 119 -10.65 -5.29 10.77
N LEU A 120 -10.57 -4.26 11.62
CA LEU A 120 -10.16 -2.91 11.22
C LEU A 120 -8.72 -2.88 10.71
N THR A 121 -7.79 -3.56 11.38
CA THR A 121 -6.39 -3.68 10.93
C THR A 121 -6.32 -4.33 9.57
N VAL A 122 -6.93 -5.49 9.39
CA VAL A 122 -6.86 -6.25 8.15
C VAL A 122 -7.50 -5.47 7.00
N TYR A 123 -8.74 -5.00 7.16
CA TYR A 123 -9.44 -4.33 6.07
C TYR A 123 -8.92 -2.92 5.79
N SER A 124 -8.29 -2.23 6.76
CA SER A 124 -7.57 -1.00 6.45
C SER A 124 -6.44 -1.22 5.42
N ILE A 125 -5.74 -2.35 5.51
CA ILE A 125 -4.67 -2.73 4.59
C ILE A 125 -5.26 -3.22 3.27
N VAL A 126 -6.22 -4.14 3.34
CA VAL A 126 -6.82 -4.79 2.17
C VAL A 126 -7.55 -3.77 1.30
N ASP A 127 -8.40 -2.92 1.88
CA ASP A 127 -9.19 -1.95 1.13
C ASP A 127 -8.30 -0.86 0.51
N THR A 128 -7.25 -0.44 1.22
CA THR A 128 -6.26 0.52 0.70
C THR A 128 -5.49 -0.05 -0.49
N LEU A 129 -4.97 -1.27 -0.39
CA LEU A 129 -4.22 -1.89 -1.50
C LEU A 129 -5.12 -2.26 -2.67
N THR A 130 -6.40 -2.51 -2.45
CA THR A 130 -7.35 -2.79 -3.55
C THR A 130 -7.85 -1.52 -4.25
N GLU A 131 -7.45 -0.31 -3.83
CA GLU A 131 -7.68 0.93 -4.59
C GLU A 131 -6.87 0.94 -5.89
N PHE A 132 -5.75 0.21 -5.92
CA PHE A 132 -4.99 0.00 -7.13
C PHE A 132 -5.76 -0.96 -8.05
N PRO A 133 -6.20 -0.55 -9.25
CA PRO A 133 -7.11 -1.34 -10.08
C PRO A 133 -6.59 -2.73 -10.46
N GLU A 134 -5.28 -2.94 -10.47
CA GLU A 134 -4.65 -4.22 -10.73
C GLU A 134 -4.63 -5.18 -9.53
N ILE A 135 -4.83 -4.69 -8.31
CA ILE A 135 -4.88 -5.51 -7.08
C ILE A 135 -6.34 -5.83 -6.77
N LYS A 136 -6.67 -7.11 -6.76
CA LYS A 136 -8.02 -7.62 -6.44
C LYS A 136 -8.08 -8.31 -5.08
N LYS A 137 -6.96 -8.89 -4.65
CA LYS A 137 -6.83 -9.53 -3.35
C LYS A 137 -5.53 -9.15 -2.68
N VAL A 138 -5.48 -9.31 -1.36
CA VAL A 138 -4.28 -9.07 -0.55
C VAL A 138 -4.03 -10.29 0.33
N GLN A 139 -2.83 -10.85 0.22
CA GLN A 139 -2.28 -11.81 1.16
C GLN A 139 -1.39 -11.06 2.15
N ILE A 140 -1.75 -11.11 3.43
CA ILE A 140 -0.92 -10.58 4.51
C ILE A 140 0.04 -11.68 4.96
N LEU A 141 1.31 -11.32 5.15
CA LEU A 141 2.36 -12.17 5.70
C LEU A 141 2.98 -11.48 6.92
N ILE A 142 3.47 -12.29 7.86
CA ILE A 142 4.26 -11.83 9.00
C ILE A 142 5.61 -12.52 8.93
N SER A 143 6.68 -11.72 8.85
CA SER A 143 8.06 -12.21 8.80
C SER A 143 8.27 -13.29 7.71
N GLY A 144 7.68 -13.06 6.54
CA GLY A 144 7.76 -13.92 5.36
C GLY A 144 6.83 -15.14 5.37
N ALA A 145 6.04 -15.35 6.41
CA ALA A 145 5.15 -16.50 6.55
C ALA A 145 3.67 -16.12 6.45
N VAL A 146 2.87 -16.98 5.84
CA VAL A 146 1.41 -16.95 5.97
C VAL A 146 1.06 -17.32 7.40
N VAL A 147 0.14 -16.58 8.00
CA VAL A 147 -0.34 -16.79 9.37
C VAL A 147 -1.83 -17.11 9.34
N GLU A 148 -2.31 -17.85 10.33
CA GLU A 148 -3.74 -18.16 10.44
C GLU A 148 -4.57 -16.92 10.79
N THR A 149 -4.08 -16.09 11.71
CA THR A 149 -4.74 -14.88 12.19
C THR A 149 -3.68 -13.88 12.68
N LEU A 150 -4.05 -12.61 12.91
CA LEU A 150 -3.22 -11.72 13.73
C LEU A 150 -3.40 -12.06 15.21
N VAL A 151 -4.65 -12.09 15.68
CA VAL A 151 -4.98 -12.22 17.12
C VAL A 151 -6.17 -13.14 17.42
N GLY A 152 -6.58 -13.97 16.45
CA GLY A 152 -7.46 -15.12 16.70
C GLY A 152 -8.88 -15.04 16.17
N HIS A 153 -9.23 -14.04 15.35
CA HIS A 153 -10.62 -13.82 14.90
C HIS A 153 -10.82 -13.79 13.38
N MET A 154 -9.77 -13.62 12.57
CA MET A 154 -9.88 -13.59 11.11
C MET A 154 -8.91 -14.55 10.46
N ASP A 155 -9.41 -15.41 9.57
CA ASP A 155 -8.58 -16.30 8.74
C ASP A 155 -7.78 -15.50 7.70
N LEU A 156 -6.45 -15.58 7.82
CA LEU A 156 -5.47 -14.96 6.94
C LEU A 156 -4.68 -15.99 6.12
N THR A 157 -5.09 -17.26 6.15
CA THR A 157 -4.42 -18.33 5.38
C THR A 157 -4.59 -18.19 3.87
N SER A 158 -5.59 -17.41 3.44
CA SER A 158 -5.91 -17.16 2.05
C SER A 158 -5.97 -15.66 1.74
N PRO A 159 -5.72 -15.25 0.47
CA PRO A 159 -5.79 -13.84 0.08
C PRO A 159 -7.22 -13.30 0.21
N LEU A 160 -7.34 -12.12 0.81
CA LEU A 160 -8.61 -11.46 1.10
C LEU A 160 -9.01 -10.47 0.01
N GLU A 161 -10.30 -10.41 -0.28
CA GLU A 161 -10.91 -9.42 -1.16
C GLU A 161 -11.32 -8.18 -0.37
N ARG A 162 -11.55 -7.07 -1.08
CA ARG A 162 -12.09 -5.83 -0.53
C ARG A 162 -13.42 -6.06 0.17
N ASP A 163 -13.59 -5.48 1.36
CA ASP A 163 -14.86 -5.43 2.08
C ASP A 163 -15.08 -4.07 2.74
N LEU A 164 -15.91 -3.25 2.11
CA LEU A 164 -16.21 -1.90 2.60
C LEU A 164 -17.30 -1.86 3.69
N SER A 165 -17.73 -3.01 4.22
CA SER A 165 -18.76 -3.09 5.27
C SER A 165 -18.35 -2.37 6.57
N LEU A 166 -17.04 -2.20 6.79
CA LEU A 166 -16.47 -1.51 7.95
C LEU A 166 -16.28 0.00 7.73
N VAL A 167 -16.60 0.53 6.55
CA VAL A 167 -16.38 1.94 6.18
C VAL A 167 -17.63 2.77 6.44
N LYS A 168 -17.51 3.88 7.19
CA LYS A 168 -18.64 4.74 7.61
C LYS A 168 -18.36 6.23 7.57
#